data_AF-A0A351WTS5-F1
#
_entry.id   AF-A0A351WTS5-F1
#
_cell.length_a   1.000
_cell.length_b   1.000
_cell.length_c   1.000
_cell.angle_alpha   90.00
_cell.angle_beta   90.00
_cell.angle_gamma   90.00
#
_symmetry.space_group_name_H-M   'P 1'
#
loop_
_entity.id
_entity.type
_entity.pdbx_description
1 polymer ?
#
loop_
_entity_poly.entity_id
_entity_poly.type
_entity_poly.pdbx_seq_one_letter_code
_entity_poly.pdbx_strand_id
1 'polypeptide(L)' 'IFHALSCGFLAALYFTTGLGPFFLAGFVATCGMLLYEHHLLRDGNLDCLDAAFFNMNGYISVTLFVATLIDTLTAGAA' A
#
# COMPACT_ATOMS: atom_id res chain seq x y z
N ILE A 1 10.33 -10.31 4.08
CA ILE A 1 9.86 -11.17 2.96
C ILE A 1 8.43 -10.82 2.58
N PHE A 2 7.45 -10.94 3.49
CA PHE A 2 6.03 -10.69 3.16
C PHE A 2 5.75 -9.29 2.59
N HIS A 3 6.32 -8.22 3.15
CA HIS A 3 6.17 -6.88 2.55
C HIS A 3 6.62 -6.80 1.08
N ALA A 4 7.73 -7.45 0.74
CA ALA A 4 8.22 -7.48 -0.65
C ALA A 4 7.27 -8.26 -1.57
N LEU A 5 6.70 -9.36 -1.09
CA LEU A 5 5.67 -10.11 -1.82
C LEU A 5 4.40 -9.27 -2.02
N SER A 6 3.95 -8.55 -0.99
CA SER A 6 2.82 -7.62 -1.09
C SER A 6 3.06 -6.56 -2.15
N CYS A 7 4.25 -5.94 -2.16
CA CYS A 7 4.62 -4.98 -3.20
C CYS A 7 4.63 -5.63 -4.60
N GLY A 8 5.12 -6.87 -4.71
CA GLY A 8 5.10 -7.63 -5.96
C GLY A 8 3.68 -7.89 -6.47
N PHE A 9 2.75 -8.25 -5.59
CA PHE A 9 1.34 -8.45 -5.97
C PHE A 9 0.63 -7.14 -6.33
N LEU A 10 0.92 -6.03 -5.65
CA LEU A 10 0.39 -4.72 -6.02
C LEU A 10 0.93 -4.26 -7.38
N ALA A 11 2.21 -4.52 -7.68
CA ALA A 11 2.77 -4.28 -9.01
C ALA A 11 2.08 -5.16 -10.07
N ALA A 12 1.86 -6.44 -9.78
CA ALA A 12 1.13 -7.34 -10.68
C ALA A 12 -0.30 -6.84 -10.92
N LEU A 13 -0.99 -6.34 -9.89
CA LEU A 13 -2.31 -5.73 -10.02
C LEU A 13 -2.29 -4.54 -10.99
N TYR A 14 -1.34 -3.62 -10.84
CA TYR A 14 -1.18 -2.46 -11.73
C TYR A 14 -1.06 -2.88 -13.20
N PHE A 15 -0.18 -3.84 -13.51
CA PHE A 15 0.06 -4.28 -14.89
C PHE A 15 -1.07 -5.13 -15.49
N THR A 16 -1.83 -5.86 -14.68
CA THR A 16 -2.89 -6.76 -15.16
C THR A 16 -4.24 -6.07 -15.35
N THR A 17 -4.50 -4.99 -14.60
CA THR A 17 -5.78 -4.28 -14.64
C THR A 17 -5.74 -2.99 -15.45
N GLY A 18 -4.54 -2.53 -15.83
CA GLY A 18 -4.38 -1.28 -16.60
C GLY A 18 -4.73 -0.04 -15.79
N LEU A 19 -4.58 -0.10 -14.46
CA LEU A 19 -4.78 1.04 -13.57
C LEU A 19 -3.82 2.18 -13.93
N GLY A 20 -4.27 3.40 -13.69
CA GLY A 20 -3.62 4.63 -14.06
C GLY A 20 -2.71 5.24 -12.99
N PRO A 21 -2.36 6.53 -13.15
CA PRO A 21 -1.36 7.19 -12.31
C PRO A 21 -1.81 7.40 -10.87
N PHE A 22 -3.11 7.49 -10.60
CA PHE A 22 -3.60 7.66 -9.22
C PHE A 22 -3.37 6.39 -8.41
N PHE A 23 -3.63 5.22 -8.99
CA PHE A 23 -3.28 3.95 -8.36
C PHE A 23 -1.77 3.83 -8.17
N LEU A 24 -0.96 4.17 -9.18
CA LEU A 24 0.50 4.11 -9.08
C LEU A 24 1.05 4.96 -7.92
N ALA A 25 0.51 6.16 -7.73
CA ALA A 25 0.87 7.03 -6.60
C ALA A 25 0.51 6.39 -5.25
N GLY A 26 -0.69 5.82 -5.13
CA GLY A 26 -1.11 5.07 -3.94
C GLY A 26 -0.22 3.86 -3.66
N PHE A 27 0.14 3.11 -4.71
CA PHE A 27 1.04 1.96 -4.61
C PHE A 27 2.44 2.36 -4.10
N VAL A 28 3.03 3.43 -4.63
CA VAL A 28 4.33 3.95 -4.15
C VAL A 28 4.25 4.38 -2.69
N ALA A 29 3.18 5.08 -2.30
CA ALA A 29 2.96 5.46 -0.91
C ALA A 29 2.83 4.24 0.01
N THR A 30 2.06 3.22 -0.38
CA THR A 30 1.93 1.96 0.34
C THR A 30 3.26 1.23 0.49
N CYS A 31 4.10 1.19 -0.55
CA CYS A 31 5.45 0.63 -0.45
C CYS A 31 6.26 1.33 0.65
N GLY A 32 6.21 2.67 0.70
CA GLY A 32 6.85 3.45 1.75
C GLY A 32 6.34 3.13 3.15
N MET A 33 5.02 2.99 3.31
CA MET A 33 4.41 2.61 4.60
C MET A 33 4.80 1.20 5.05
N LEU A 34 4.83 0.22 4.14
CA LEU A 34 5.27 -1.14 4.46
C LEU A 34 6.75 -1.18 4.88
N LEU A 35 7.61 -0.35 4.28
CA LEU A 35 9.00 -0.21 4.72
C LEU A 35 9.10 0.40 6.12
N TYR A 36 8.27 1.41 6.41
CA TYR A 36 8.19 2.02 7.73
C TYR A 36 7.65 1.04 8.78
N GLU A 37 6.60 0.29 8.46
CA GLU A 37 6.04 -0.79 9.30
C GLU A 37 7.12 -1.81 9.66
N HIS A 38 7.87 -2.27 8.65
CA HIS A 38 8.95 -3.22 8.85
C HIS A 38 10.08 -2.66 9.72
N HIS A 39 10.41 -1.38 9.54
CA HIS A 39 11.42 -0.70 10.36
C HIS A 39 10.97 -0.56 11.82
N LEU A 40 9.68 -0.33 12.07
CA LEU A 40 9.12 -0.15 13.41
C LEU A 40 9.25 -1.42 14.27
N LEU A 41 9.19 -2.59 13.63
CA LEU A 41 9.31 -3.90 14.29
C LEU A 41 10.67 -4.57 14.04
N ARG A 42 11.68 -3.81 13.62
CA ARG A 42 13.02 -4.35 13.36
C ARG A 42 13.65 -4.85 14.66
N ASP A 43 14.59 -5.79 14.52
CA ASP A 43 15.38 -6.32 15.63
C ASP A 43 14.53 -7.00 16.74
N GLY A 44 13.31 -7.42 16.39
CA GLY A 44 12.37 -8.08 17.32
C GLY A 44 11.67 -7.12 18.27
N ASN A 45 11.73 -5.81 18.02
CA ASN A 45 11.04 -4.80 18.83
C ASN A 45 9.52 -4.90 18.65
N LEU A 46 8.80 -5.12 19.75
CA LEU A 46 7.33 -5.19 19.78
C LEU A 46 6.68 -4.04 20.55
N ASP A 47 7.46 -3.07 21.03
CA ASP A 47 6.95 -1.92 21.79
C ASP A 47 5.93 -1.10 20.99
N CYS A 48 6.04 -1.15 19.66
CA CYS A 48 5.18 -0.46 18.71
C CYS A 48 4.30 -1.42 17.89
N LEU A 49 4.05 -2.64 18.38
CA LEU A 49 3.26 -3.64 17.67
C LEU A 49 1.85 -3.15 17.33
N ASP A 50 1.17 -2.49 18.28
CA ASP A 50 -0.18 -1.96 18.05
C ASP A 50 -0.20 -0.90 16.94
N ALA A 51 0.84 -0.06 16.89
CA ALA A 51 0.98 0.96 15.86
C ALA A 51 1.29 0.36 14.48
N ALA A 52 2.15 -0.65 14.42
CA ALA A 52 2.44 -1.38 13.19
C ALA A 52 1.20 -2.14 12.68
N PHE A 53 0.52 -2.90 13.56
CA PHE A 53 -0.56 -3.79 13.14
C PHE A 53 -1.87 -3.06 12.86
N PHE A 54 -2.33 -2.15 13.73
CA PHE A 54 -3.62 -1.49 13.53
C PHE A 54 -3.50 -0.19 12.74
N ASN A 55 -2.60 0.72 13.15
CA ASN A 55 -2.49 2.04 12.54
C ASN A 55 -1.94 1.94 11.11
N MET A 56 -0.78 1.28 10.93
CA MET A 56 -0.15 1.22 9.61
C MET A 56 -1.01 0.51 8.58
N ASN A 57 -1.60 -0.64 8.93
CA ASN A 57 -2.53 -1.33 8.03
C ASN A 57 -3.79 -0.50 7.75
N GLY A 58 -4.27 0.30 8.71
CA GLY A 58 -5.34 1.27 8.49
C GLY A 58 -4.97 2.30 7.43
N TYR A 59 -3.80 2.95 7.55
CA TYR A 59 -3.32 3.92 6.55
C TYR A 59 -3.11 3.28 5.18
N ILE A 60 -2.51 2.09 5.12
CA ILE A 60 -2.30 1.34 3.88
C ILE A 60 -3.63 1.05 3.19
N SER A 61 -4.62 0.56 3.94
CA SER A 61 -5.94 0.19 3.41
C SER A 61 -6.68 1.41 2.85
N VAL A 62 -6.73 2.51 3.60
CA VAL A 62 -7.40 3.74 3.15
C VAL A 62 -6.68 4.34 1.94
N THR A 63 -5.35 4.34 1.92
CA THR A 63 -4.55 4.86 0.81
C THR A 63 -4.82 4.08 -0.48
N LEU A 64 -4.75 2.74 -0.42
CA LEU A 64 -5.05 1.90 -1.58
C LEU A 64 -6.50 2.07 -2.03
N PHE A 65 -7.45 2.13 -1.10
CA PHE A 65 -8.86 2.35 -1.43
C PHE A 65 -9.08 3.67 -2.16
N VAL A 66 -8.61 4.80 -1.60
CA VAL A 66 -8.80 6.13 -2.18
C VAL A 66 -8.08 6.24 -3.52
N ALA A 67 -6.84 5.75 -3.62
CA ALA A 67 -6.08 5.76 -4.87
C ALA A 67 -6.80 4.98 -5.97
N THR A 68 -7.25 3.75 -5.67
CA THR A 68 -7.99 2.91 -6.62
C THR A 68 -9.34 3.52 -6.98
N LEU A 69 -10.05 4.10 -6.01
CA LEU A 69 -11.34 4.76 -6.22
C LEU A 69 -11.21 5.97 -7.15
N ILE A 70 -10.26 6.86 -6.89
CA ILE A 70 -10.01 8.02 -7.75
C ILE A 70 -9.61 7.55 -9.16
N ASP A 71 -8.73 6.58 -9.25
CA ASP A 71 -8.27 6.05 -10.53
C ASP A 71 -9.43 5.44 -11.34
N THR A 72 -10.28 4.62 -10.71
CA THR A 72 -11.45 4.02 -11.37
C THR A 72 -12.52 5.03 -11.76
N LEU A 73 -12.78 6.04 -10.92
CA LEU A 73 -13.71 7.12 -11.25
C LEU A 73 -13.21 8.01 -12.39
N THR A 74 -11.90 8.24 -12.47
CA THR A 74 -11.30 9.06 -13.54
C THR A 74 -11.08 8.27 -14.83
N ALA A 75 -10.80 6.97 -14.74
CA ALA A 75 -10.70 6.07 -15.89
C ALA A 75 -12.06 5.86 -16.59
N GLY A 76 -13.17 5.82 -15.86
CA GLY A 76 -14.52 5.79 -16.43
C GLY A 76 -15.04 7.14 -16.94
N ALA A 77 -14.32 8.23 -16.68
CA ALA A 77 -14.64 9.58 -17.16
C ALA A 77 -13.93 9.95 -18.49
N ALA A 78 -13.09 9.06 -19.01
CA ALA A 78 -12.39 9.19 -20.29
C ALA A 78 -13.01 8.30 -21.36
#